data_AF-A0A6J2TKG6-F1
#
_entry.id   AF-A0A6J2TKG6-F1
#
_cell.length_a   1.000
_cell.length_b   1.000
_cell.length_c   1.000
_cell.angle_alpha   90.00
_cell.angle_beta   90.00
_cell.angle_gamma   90.00
#
_symmetry.space_group_name_H-M   'P 1'
#
loop_
_entity.id
_entity.type
_entity.pdbx_description
1 polymer ?
#
loop_
_entity_poly.entity_id
_entity_poly.type
_entity_poly.pdbx_seq_one_letter_code
_entity_poly.pdbx_strand_id
1 'polypeptide(L)'
;MIELMSDVIFLAIYRCLPKRKLFMAWGFTKWKAILLLIVLCACLQLAEGIWFPWYFHRYGLEPHSQRHKGGSAEGSGGGSTCPPGYKPKNGSSTVRLCDDNPVLLQLARLYIISPERIMLLLAQPSLIDSCSEISDVLSHIRANTANCRLAEDNIYGKLTDGLDYFKAEVCDGGDSSTRKRCAELSDSHNCIRELRTDMIECEAPADWYEKRNATKVCQIFNDVLDCYYTRAAMLCGLSAARQLRSLSADCMKRGIIHPCTVSNRLPRVDDPMPACGPTRMSTFQTVTLGLICYCILW
;
A
#
# COMPACT_ATOMS: atom_id res chain seq x y z
N MET A 1 -8.24 -16.76 -10.68
CA MET A 1 -8.71 -15.84 -9.62
C MET A 1 -10.06 -15.21 -9.96
N ILE A 2 -10.37 -14.95 -11.24
CA ILE A 2 -11.70 -14.52 -11.71
C ILE A 2 -12.78 -15.61 -11.54
N GLU A 3 -12.45 -16.89 -11.74
CA GLU A 3 -13.44 -17.99 -11.58
C GLU A 3 -13.85 -18.28 -10.13
N LEU A 4 -13.02 -17.92 -9.14
CA LEU A 4 -13.41 -18.02 -7.72
C LEU A 4 -14.23 -16.81 -7.26
N MET A 5 -14.19 -15.70 -7.99
CA MET A 5 -15.02 -14.51 -7.71
C MET A 5 -16.46 -14.67 -8.21
N SER A 6 -16.69 -15.44 -9.28
CA SER A 6 -18.06 -15.65 -9.78
C SER A 6 -18.92 -16.44 -8.79
N ASP A 7 -18.37 -17.46 -8.15
CA ASP A 7 -19.14 -18.37 -7.30
C ASP A 7 -19.53 -17.75 -5.95
N VAL A 8 -18.65 -16.92 -5.37
CA VAL A 8 -18.91 -16.25 -4.08
C VAL A 8 -19.93 -15.12 -4.25
N ILE A 9 -19.88 -14.38 -5.37
CA ILE A 9 -20.88 -13.35 -5.69
C ILE A 9 -22.24 -13.99 -5.99
N PHE A 10 -22.26 -15.12 -6.71
CA PHE A 10 -23.51 -15.87 -6.94
C PHE A 10 -24.15 -16.36 -5.65
N LEU A 11 -23.36 -16.88 -4.70
CA LEU A 11 -23.86 -17.37 -3.41
C LEU A 11 -24.36 -16.25 -2.48
N ALA A 12 -23.74 -15.07 -2.52
CA ALA A 12 -24.17 -13.91 -1.74
C ALA A 12 -25.51 -13.35 -2.25
N ILE A 13 -25.69 -13.27 -3.58
CA ILE A 13 -26.94 -12.81 -4.20
C ILE A 13 -28.10 -13.79 -3.93
N TYR A 14 -27.83 -15.10 -3.92
CA TYR A 14 -28.86 -16.12 -3.63
C TYR A 14 -29.35 -16.16 -2.18
N ARG A 15 -28.57 -15.63 -1.22
CA ARG A 15 -28.97 -15.61 0.20
C ARG A 15 -29.80 -14.38 0.61
N CYS A 16 -29.80 -13.30 -0.17
CA CYS A 16 -30.59 -12.10 0.09
C CYS A 16 -31.97 -12.09 -0.59
N LEU A 17 -32.29 -13.07 -1.43
CA LEU A 17 -33.58 -13.15 -2.10
C LEU A 17 -34.53 -14.10 -1.35
N PRO A 18 -35.72 -13.63 -0.89
CA PRO A 18 -36.70 -14.51 -0.26
C PRO A 18 -37.15 -15.60 -1.24
N LYS A 19 -37.02 -16.86 -0.82
CA LYS A 19 -37.38 -18.08 -1.57
C LYS A 19 -38.89 -18.23 -1.80
N ARG A 20 -39.56 -17.28 -2.46
CA ARG A 20 -40.89 -17.54 -3.03
C ARG A 20 -41.05 -16.79 -4.35
N LYS A 21 -41.26 -17.60 -5.40
CA LYS A 21 -41.62 -17.27 -6.79
C LYS A 21 -40.45 -16.92 -7.70
N LEU A 22 -39.68 -17.95 -8.07
CA LEU A 22 -38.91 -17.95 -9.32
C LEU A 22 -39.51 -19.02 -10.24
N PHE A 23 -40.64 -18.70 -10.88
CA PHE A 23 -41.07 -19.37 -12.10
C PHE A 23 -41.86 -18.40 -12.98
N MET A 24 -41.43 -18.33 -14.23
CA MET A 24 -42.07 -17.78 -15.44
C MET A 24 -41.86 -16.32 -15.85
N ALA A 25 -41.66 -16.23 -17.17
CA ALA A 25 -41.77 -15.10 -18.11
C ALA A 25 -40.54 -14.20 -18.27
N TRP A 26 -39.68 -14.65 -19.20
CA TRP A 26 -38.72 -13.86 -19.96
C TRP A 26 -39.39 -12.64 -20.61
N GLY A 27 -38.93 -11.47 -20.20
CA GLY A 27 -39.21 -10.17 -20.79
C GLY A 27 -38.18 -9.20 -20.24
N PHE A 28 -36.97 -9.23 -20.81
CA PHE A 28 -35.87 -8.35 -20.42
C PHE A 28 -36.19 -6.92 -20.91
N THR A 29 -36.98 -6.19 -20.13
CA THR A 29 -37.15 -4.74 -20.34
C THR A 29 -35.85 -4.06 -19.95
N LYS A 30 -35.37 -3.11 -20.77
CA LYS A 30 -34.11 -2.36 -20.58
C LYS A 30 -33.92 -1.82 -19.15
N TRP A 31 -35.02 -1.48 -18.48
CA TRP A 31 -35.06 -1.03 -17.09
C TRP A 31 -34.55 -2.04 -16.06
N LYS A 32 -34.80 -3.35 -16.24
CA LYS A 32 -34.30 -4.37 -15.31
C LYS A 32 -32.80 -4.57 -15.42
N ALA A 33 -32.23 -4.43 -16.63
CA ALA A 33 -30.79 -4.46 -16.83
C ALA A 33 -30.10 -3.25 -16.18
N ILE A 34 -30.70 -2.06 -16.30
CA ILE A 34 -30.22 -0.84 -15.63
C ILE A 34 -30.28 -1.00 -14.10
N LEU A 35 -31.39 -1.53 -13.56
CA LEU A 35 -31.52 -1.79 -12.12
C LEU A 35 -30.49 -2.81 -11.62
N LEU A 36 -30.22 -3.86 -12.39
CA LEU A 36 -29.20 -4.85 -12.05
C LEU A 36 -27.78 -4.23 -12.10
N LEU A 37 -27.51 -3.35 -13.08
CA LEU A 37 -26.24 -2.64 -13.19
C LEU A 37 -26.04 -1.66 -12.02
N ILE A 38 -27.09 -0.93 -11.62
CA ILE A 38 -27.06 -0.02 -10.46
C ILE A 38 -26.80 -0.80 -9.17
N VAL A 39 -27.46 -1.95 -8.98
CA VAL A 39 -27.23 -2.81 -7.81
C VAL A 39 -25.80 -3.37 -7.81
N LEU A 40 -25.28 -3.81 -8.95
CA LEU A 40 -23.91 -4.29 -9.07
C LEU A 40 -22.88 -3.18 -8.81
N CYS A 41 -23.09 -1.98 -9.34
CA CYS A 41 -22.21 -0.82 -9.08
C CYS A 41 -22.25 -0.39 -7.60
N ALA A 42 -23.43 -0.38 -6.97
CA ALA A 42 -23.58 -0.07 -5.55
C ALA A 42 -22.95 -1.14 -4.64
N CYS A 43 -23.06 -2.42 -5.02
CA CYS A 43 -22.43 -3.52 -4.30
C CYS A 43 -20.92 -3.58 -4.51
N LEU A 44 -20.38 -3.09 -5.64
CA LEU A 44 -18.93 -3.08 -5.89
C LEU A 44 -18.20 -2.17 -4.90
N GLN A 45 -18.75 -1.00 -4.59
CA GLN A 45 -18.22 -0.10 -3.57
C GLN A 45 -18.28 -0.69 -2.16
N LEU A 46 -19.31 -1.50 -1.86
CA LEU A 46 -19.43 -2.23 -0.59
C LEU A 46 -18.50 -3.45 -0.52
N ALA A 47 -18.18 -4.08 -1.66
CA ALA A 47 -17.34 -5.27 -1.72
C ALA A 47 -15.87 -4.97 -1.36
N GLU A 48 -15.35 -3.78 -1.69
CA GLU A 48 -14.03 -3.33 -1.20
C GLU A 48 -14.01 -3.19 0.32
N GLY A 49 -15.12 -2.72 0.92
CA GLY A 49 -15.28 -2.62 2.37
C GLY A 49 -15.49 -3.94 3.10
N ILE A 50 -15.91 -5.01 2.41
CA ILE A 50 -16.11 -6.36 3.00
C ILE A 50 -14.83 -7.20 2.90
N TRP A 51 -13.99 -6.95 1.88
CA TRP A 51 -12.73 -7.67 1.71
C TRP A 51 -11.75 -7.44 2.86
N PHE A 52 -11.67 -6.20 3.36
CA PHE A 52 -10.75 -5.85 4.44
C PHE A 52 -11.09 -6.59 5.75
N PRO A 53 -12.34 -6.60 6.26
CA PRO A 53 -12.73 -7.44 7.39
C PRO A 53 -12.54 -8.94 7.14
N TRP A 54 -12.77 -9.45 5.92
CA TRP A 54 -12.61 -10.87 5.59
C TRP A 54 -11.14 -11.31 5.56
N TYR A 55 -10.24 -10.49 4.99
CA TYR A 55 -8.80 -10.72 5.03
C TYR A 55 -8.30 -10.75 6.48
N PHE A 56 -8.72 -9.77 7.29
CA PHE A 56 -8.42 -9.72 8.73
C PHE A 56 -8.98 -10.92 9.52
N HIS A 57 -10.18 -11.40 9.17
CA HIS A 57 -10.78 -12.58 9.79
C HIS A 57 -10.08 -13.88 9.38
N ARG A 58 -9.60 -14.00 8.13
CA ARG A 58 -9.04 -15.26 7.60
C ARG A 58 -7.54 -15.40 7.83
N TYR A 59 -6.79 -14.29 7.76
CA TYR A 59 -5.35 -14.27 8.04
C TYR A 59 -5.01 -13.87 9.48
N GLY A 60 -6.03 -13.47 10.24
CA GLY A 60 -6.07 -13.61 11.69
C GLY A 60 -5.11 -12.69 12.42
N LEU A 61 -5.71 -11.75 13.15
CA LEU A 61 -5.21 -10.93 14.26
C LEU A 61 -4.53 -11.72 15.40
N GLU A 62 -3.82 -12.81 15.13
CA GLU A 62 -2.94 -13.38 16.13
C GLU A 62 -1.79 -12.39 16.27
N PRO A 63 -1.72 -11.64 17.39
CA PRO A 63 -0.72 -10.59 17.55
C PRO A 63 0.65 -11.18 17.25
N HIS A 64 1.50 -10.47 16.52
CA HIS A 64 2.86 -10.94 16.24
C HIS A 64 3.59 -11.27 17.56
N SER A 65 3.27 -10.52 18.63
CA SER A 65 3.67 -10.82 20.01
C SER A 65 3.22 -12.18 20.57
N GLN A 66 2.12 -12.78 20.10
CA GLN A 66 1.68 -14.14 20.45
C GLN A 66 2.36 -15.22 19.59
N ARG A 67 2.69 -14.93 18.33
CA ARG A 67 3.45 -15.87 17.46
C ARG A 67 4.86 -16.15 18.00
N HIS A 68 5.43 -15.22 18.76
CA HIS A 68 6.72 -15.38 19.43
C HIS A 68 6.65 -15.94 20.86
N LYS A 69 5.46 -16.22 21.41
CA LYS A 69 5.32 -16.93 22.70
C LYS A 69 5.59 -18.44 22.61
N GLY A 70 5.98 -18.96 21.45
CA GLY A 70 6.34 -20.37 21.24
C GLY A 70 7.69 -20.82 21.82
N GLY A 71 8.32 -20.06 22.72
CA GLY A 71 9.63 -20.41 23.31
C GLY A 71 9.70 -20.36 24.84
N SER A 72 8.59 -20.08 25.54
CA SER A 72 8.57 -20.14 27.00
C SER A 72 7.27 -20.79 27.44
N ALA A 73 7.39 -22.10 27.66
CA ALA A 73 6.35 -22.95 28.18
C ALA A 73 5.85 -22.43 29.54
N GLU A 74 4.56 -22.12 29.62
CA GLU A 74 3.85 -22.12 30.89
C GLU A 74 2.44 -22.66 30.65
N GLY A 75 2.22 -23.89 31.14
CA GLY A 75 0.98 -24.63 30.94
C GLY A 75 1.01 -26.06 31.50
N SER A 76 1.43 -26.21 32.76
CA SER A 76 0.97 -27.22 33.73
C SER A 76 0.77 -28.68 33.25
N GLY A 77 1.72 -29.55 33.62
CA GLY A 77 1.50 -31.00 33.61
C GLY A 77 2.77 -31.85 33.77
N GLY A 78 3.33 -31.92 34.98
CA GLY A 78 4.16 -33.04 35.42
C GLY A 78 5.66 -33.02 35.06
N GLY A 79 6.48 -32.64 36.04
CA GLY A 79 7.79 -33.27 36.31
C GLY A 79 8.96 -33.02 35.35
N SER A 80 9.74 -31.95 35.59
CA SER A 80 11.21 -32.02 35.48
C SER A 80 11.87 -30.80 36.14
N THR A 81 12.26 -30.99 37.39
CA THR A 81 13.58 -30.68 37.97
C THR A 81 14.32 -29.42 37.47
N CYS A 82 13.97 -28.24 38.00
CA CYS A 82 14.95 -27.17 38.16
C CYS A 82 15.65 -27.32 39.52
N PRO A 83 16.99 -27.22 39.60
CA PRO A 83 17.71 -27.43 40.85
C PRO A 83 17.35 -26.34 41.89
N PRO A 84 17.27 -26.69 43.19
CA PRO A 84 16.89 -25.73 44.23
C PRO A 84 18.01 -24.70 44.41
N GLY A 85 17.71 -23.42 44.15
CA GLY A 85 18.66 -22.33 44.40
C GLY A 85 18.68 -21.20 43.36
N TYR A 86 18.02 -21.35 42.22
CA TYR A 86 17.96 -20.28 41.23
C TYR A 86 16.87 -19.26 41.61
N LYS A 87 17.26 -18.18 42.29
CA LYS A 87 16.43 -16.97 42.36
C LYS A 87 16.60 -16.21 41.04
N PRO A 88 15.54 -15.98 40.23
CA PRO A 88 15.66 -15.08 39.11
C PRO A 88 16.10 -13.71 39.63
N LYS A 89 17.22 -13.22 39.10
CA LYS A 89 17.82 -11.95 39.49
C LYS A 89 16.89 -10.84 38.99
N ASN A 90 16.02 -10.35 39.87
CA ASN A 90 15.23 -9.13 39.66
C ASN A 90 16.20 -7.96 39.45
N GLY A 91 16.54 -7.69 38.20
CA GLY A 91 17.55 -6.70 37.84
C GLY A 91 17.73 -6.50 36.34
N SER A 92 16.72 -6.81 35.54
CA SER A 92 16.65 -6.33 34.16
C SER A 92 15.46 -5.39 34.10
N SER A 93 15.68 -4.13 33.72
CA SER A 93 14.64 -3.24 33.24
C SER A 93 13.96 -3.93 32.06
N THR A 94 12.94 -4.74 32.35
CA THR A 94 12.16 -5.45 31.34
C THR A 94 11.52 -4.37 30.46
N VAL A 95 12.10 -4.17 29.27
CA VAL A 95 11.55 -3.28 28.26
C VAL A 95 10.11 -3.73 28.03
N ARG A 96 9.16 -2.86 28.38
CA ARG A 96 7.73 -3.15 28.21
C ARG A 96 7.46 -3.21 26.70
N LEU A 97 7.17 -4.40 26.19
CA LEU A 97 6.73 -4.58 24.81
C LEU A 97 5.33 -4.00 24.62
N CYS A 98 5.08 -3.35 23.50
CA CYS A 98 3.76 -2.82 23.16
C CYS A 98 2.76 -3.93 22.85
N ASP A 99 1.48 -3.65 23.07
CA ASP A 99 0.42 -4.33 22.32
C ASP A 99 0.42 -3.78 20.89
N ASP A 100 0.43 -4.68 19.92
CA ASP A 100 0.52 -4.35 18.50
C ASP A 100 -0.85 -3.93 17.93
N ASN A 101 -1.94 -4.35 18.57
CA ASN A 101 -3.30 -4.14 18.06
C ASN A 101 -3.64 -2.66 17.83
N PRO A 102 -3.31 -1.72 18.74
CA PRO A 102 -3.55 -0.30 18.47
C PRO A 102 -2.79 0.22 17.25
N VAL A 103 -1.58 -0.26 16.99
CA VAL A 103 -0.79 0.14 15.81
C VAL A 103 -1.45 -0.39 14.53
N LEU A 104 -1.83 -1.67 14.54
CA LEU A 104 -2.52 -2.31 13.43
C LEU A 104 -3.84 -1.60 13.08
N LEU A 105 -4.65 -1.26 14.08
CA LEU A 105 -5.91 -0.55 13.86
C LEU A 105 -5.71 0.83 13.23
N GLN A 106 -4.60 1.51 13.51
CA GLN A 106 -4.27 2.78 12.86
C GLN A 106 -3.80 2.58 11.42
N LEU A 107 -2.94 1.59 11.14
CA LEU A 107 -2.52 1.25 9.78
C LEU A 107 -3.70 0.81 8.89
N ALA A 108 -4.68 0.11 9.48
CA ALA A 108 -5.91 -0.30 8.83
C ALA A 108 -6.74 0.88 8.28
N ARG A 109 -6.69 2.06 8.93
CA ARG A 109 -7.38 3.27 8.46
C ARG A 109 -6.88 3.72 7.08
N LEU A 110 -5.61 3.44 6.77
CA LEU A 110 -4.97 3.74 5.49
C LEU A 110 -4.90 2.53 4.56
N TYR A 111 -5.50 1.40 4.93
CA TYR A 111 -5.41 0.13 4.20
C TYR A 111 -3.95 -0.37 4.01
N ILE A 112 -3.05 -0.01 4.93
CA ILE A 112 -1.64 -0.42 4.87
C ILE A 112 -1.49 -1.80 5.50
N ILE A 113 -1.34 -2.81 4.64
CA ILE A 113 -1.07 -4.20 5.02
C ILE A 113 0.27 -4.71 4.47
N SER A 114 0.96 -3.93 3.64
CA SER A 114 2.25 -4.31 3.06
C SER A 114 3.05 -3.06 2.66
N PRO A 115 4.37 -3.20 2.40
CA PRO A 115 5.20 -2.08 1.94
C PRO A 115 4.72 -1.48 0.60
N GLU A 116 4.15 -2.29 -0.29
CA GLU A 116 3.58 -1.85 -1.56
C GLU A 116 2.36 -0.95 -1.36
N ARG A 117 1.51 -1.27 -0.37
CA ARG A 117 0.33 -0.47 -0.05
C ARG A 117 0.69 0.93 0.45
N ILE A 118 1.87 1.11 1.05
CA ILE A 118 2.40 2.46 1.36
C ILE A 118 2.67 3.22 0.06
N MET A 119 3.28 2.57 -0.94
CA MET A 119 3.55 3.21 -2.23
C MET A 119 2.28 3.56 -3.02
N LEU A 120 1.19 2.81 -2.85
CA LEU A 120 -0.10 3.15 -3.45
C LEU A 120 -0.71 4.46 -2.93
N LEU A 121 -0.23 4.99 -1.80
CA LEU A 121 -0.65 6.32 -1.32
C LEU A 121 -0.24 7.43 -2.29
N LEU A 122 0.84 7.23 -3.08
CA LEU A 122 1.22 8.18 -4.14
C LEU A 122 0.22 8.26 -5.29
N ALA A 123 -0.56 7.21 -5.49
CA ALA A 123 -1.53 7.13 -6.57
C ALA A 123 -2.95 7.48 -6.10
N GLN A 124 -3.09 8.09 -4.92
CA GLN A 124 -4.37 8.59 -4.44
C GLN A 124 -4.81 9.84 -5.23
N PRO A 125 -6.11 10.09 -5.40
CA PRO A 125 -6.59 11.27 -6.12
C PRO A 125 -6.11 12.61 -5.53
N SER A 126 -5.98 12.68 -4.21
CA SER A 126 -5.53 13.85 -3.47
C SER A 126 -4.40 13.48 -2.52
N LEU A 127 -3.17 13.87 -2.88
CA LEU A 127 -1.99 13.70 -2.00
C LEU A 127 -2.11 14.54 -0.73
N ILE A 128 -2.68 15.75 -0.82
CA ILE A 128 -2.79 16.66 0.32
C ILE A 128 -3.64 16.03 1.42
N ASP A 129 -4.82 15.51 1.05
CA ASP A 129 -5.72 14.86 2.01
C ASP A 129 -5.07 13.58 2.57
N SER A 130 -4.46 12.78 1.68
CA SER A 130 -3.71 11.58 2.08
C SER A 130 -2.61 11.91 3.09
N CYS A 131 -1.85 12.98 2.88
CA CYS A 131 -0.80 13.44 3.78
C CYS A 131 -1.33 13.90 5.14
N SER A 132 -2.51 14.52 5.18
CA SER A 132 -3.17 14.87 6.43
C SER A 132 -3.57 13.62 7.22
N GLU A 133 -4.18 12.64 6.57
CA GLU A 133 -4.56 11.36 7.19
C GLU A 133 -3.35 10.55 7.67
N ILE A 134 -2.27 10.52 6.88
CA ILE A 134 -1.00 9.87 7.26
C ILE A 134 -0.43 10.50 8.53
N SER A 135 -0.43 11.84 8.61
CA SER A 135 0.05 12.57 9.79
C SER A 135 -0.79 12.24 11.03
N ASP A 136 -2.12 12.20 10.89
CA ASP A 136 -3.03 11.82 11.97
C ASP A 136 -2.76 10.40 12.47
N VAL A 137 -2.67 9.43 11.54
CA VAL A 137 -2.41 8.01 11.85
C VAL A 137 -1.06 7.83 12.56
N LEU A 138 0.02 8.45 12.06
CA LEU A 138 1.33 8.38 12.69
C LEU A 138 1.33 9.01 14.08
N SER A 139 0.59 10.11 14.29
CA SER A 139 0.48 10.75 15.62
C SER A 139 -0.20 9.82 16.63
N HIS A 140 -1.26 9.12 16.23
CA HIS A 140 -1.97 8.15 17.07
C HIS A 140 -1.10 6.92 17.37
N ILE A 141 -0.33 6.41 16.38
CA ILE A 141 0.62 5.31 16.61
C ILE A 141 1.65 5.72 17.66
N ARG A 142 2.28 6.89 17.51
CA ARG A 142 3.28 7.39 18.47
C ARG A 142 2.70 7.57 19.87
N ALA A 143 1.46 8.06 19.98
CA ALA A 143 0.77 8.18 21.27
C ALA A 143 0.54 6.81 21.92
N ASN A 144 0.13 5.81 21.14
CA ASN A 144 -0.11 4.44 21.62
C ASN A 144 1.19 3.71 22.02
N THR A 145 2.31 4.05 21.38
CA THR A 145 3.62 3.44 21.66
C THR A 145 4.52 4.27 22.58
N ALA A 146 4.05 5.40 23.13
CA ALA A 146 4.89 6.34 23.88
C ALA A 146 5.58 5.73 25.12
N ASN A 147 4.97 4.71 25.73
CA ASN A 147 5.41 4.11 26.99
C ASN A 147 5.89 2.65 26.85
N CYS A 148 6.13 2.19 25.62
CA CYS A 148 6.53 0.82 25.32
C CYS A 148 7.41 0.78 24.07
N ARG A 149 8.03 -0.37 23.79
CA ARG A 149 8.83 -0.57 22.57
C ARG A 149 8.21 -1.68 21.74
N LEU A 150 7.99 -1.43 20.45
CA LEU A 150 7.67 -2.50 19.50
C LEU A 150 8.92 -3.38 19.30
N ALA A 151 8.73 -4.68 19.09
CA ALA A 151 9.84 -5.57 18.76
C ALA A 151 10.53 -5.13 17.46
N GLU A 152 11.84 -5.35 17.34
CA GLU A 152 12.61 -4.88 16.17
C GLU A 152 12.20 -5.55 14.85
N ASP A 153 11.65 -6.76 14.94
CA ASP A 153 11.09 -7.55 13.84
C ASP A 153 9.56 -7.43 13.73
N ASN A 154 8.94 -6.52 14.49
CA ASN A 154 7.50 -6.30 14.46
C ASN A 154 7.08 -5.73 13.11
N ILE A 155 6.20 -6.45 12.41
CA ILE A 155 5.75 -6.08 11.07
C ILE A 155 5.04 -4.72 11.03
N TYR A 156 4.23 -4.40 12.05
CA TYR A 156 3.50 -3.13 12.10
C TYR A 156 4.43 -1.98 12.45
N GLY A 157 5.46 -2.24 13.26
CA GLY A 157 6.57 -1.32 13.47
C GLY A 157 7.30 -1.00 12.17
N LYS A 158 7.68 -2.03 11.39
CA LYS A 158 8.34 -1.84 10.09
C LYS A 158 7.48 -1.07 9.08
N LEU A 159 6.19 -1.40 8.99
CA LEU A 159 5.25 -0.67 8.14
C LEU A 159 5.11 0.79 8.58
N THR A 160 5.11 1.04 9.90
CA THR A 160 5.13 2.39 10.46
C THR A 160 6.41 3.14 10.08
N ASP A 161 7.58 2.50 10.16
CA ASP A 161 8.86 3.11 9.74
C ASP A 161 8.86 3.47 8.23
N GLY A 162 8.28 2.59 7.40
CA GLY A 162 8.10 2.86 5.97
C GLY A 162 7.15 4.02 5.71
N LEU A 163 6.03 4.09 6.44
CA LEU A 163 5.04 5.15 6.33
C LEU A 163 5.57 6.50 6.84
N ASP A 164 6.35 6.50 7.92
CA ASP A 164 6.99 7.69 8.45
C ASP A 164 7.99 8.28 7.46
N TYR A 165 8.79 7.42 6.83
CA TYR A 165 9.68 7.83 5.74
C TYR A 165 8.91 8.37 4.52
N PHE A 166 7.82 7.70 4.14
CA PHE A 166 6.94 8.17 3.07
C PHE A 166 6.42 9.58 3.37
N LYS A 167 5.91 9.83 4.58
CA LYS A 167 5.43 11.15 5.00
C LYS A 167 6.54 12.19 4.89
N ALA A 168 7.73 11.90 5.43
CA ALA A 168 8.86 12.84 5.40
C ALA A 168 9.24 13.23 3.96
N GLU A 169 9.30 12.24 3.06
CA GLU A 169 9.75 12.47 1.68
C GLU A 169 8.68 13.07 0.77
N VAL A 170 7.43 12.65 0.91
CA VAL A 170 6.34 13.00 -0.02
C VAL A 170 5.50 14.16 0.53
N CYS A 171 5.20 14.15 1.83
CA CYS A 171 4.30 15.12 2.45
C CYS A 171 5.05 16.34 3.00
N ASP A 172 6.22 16.13 3.61
CA ASP A 172 7.00 17.21 4.23
C ASP A 172 8.04 17.82 3.26
N GLY A 173 8.13 17.31 2.02
CA GLY A 173 8.99 17.84 0.96
C GLY A 173 10.43 17.31 0.95
N GLY A 174 10.74 16.33 1.81
CA GLY A 174 12.05 15.70 1.94
C GLY A 174 13.14 16.63 2.48
N ASP A 175 14.31 16.04 2.74
CA ASP A 175 15.50 16.78 3.10
C ASP A 175 16.16 17.44 1.87
N SER A 176 17.21 18.23 2.08
CA SER A 176 17.93 18.90 0.99
C SER A 176 18.45 17.94 -0.09
N SER A 177 18.77 16.70 0.27
CA SER A 177 19.25 15.64 -0.64
C SER A 177 18.13 15.00 -1.47
N THR A 178 16.89 14.97 -0.97
CA THR A 178 15.75 14.30 -1.59
C THR A 178 14.72 15.26 -2.19
N ARG A 179 14.86 16.57 -1.94
CA ARG A 179 14.00 17.62 -2.50
C ARG A 179 13.78 17.52 -4.01
N LYS A 180 14.83 17.19 -4.78
CA LYS A 180 14.71 17.00 -6.24
C LYS A 180 13.80 15.82 -6.59
N ARG A 181 13.94 14.71 -5.87
CA ARG A 181 13.08 13.52 -6.02
C ARG A 181 11.63 13.88 -5.70
N CYS A 182 11.38 14.58 -4.59
CA CYS A 182 10.04 15.02 -4.21
C CYS A 182 9.41 15.94 -5.27
N ALA A 183 10.15 16.92 -5.79
CA ALA A 183 9.66 17.82 -6.83
C ALA A 183 9.28 17.05 -8.11
N GLU A 184 10.16 16.18 -8.61
CA GLU A 184 9.88 15.40 -9.83
C GLU A 184 8.69 14.43 -9.65
N LEU A 185 8.50 13.87 -8.46
CA LEU A 185 7.34 13.02 -8.16
C LEU A 185 6.04 13.82 -8.06
N SER A 186 6.10 15.00 -7.43
CA SER A 186 4.96 15.92 -7.35
C SER A 186 4.53 16.39 -8.74
N ASP A 187 5.49 16.77 -9.58
CA ASP A 187 5.24 17.17 -10.98
C ASP A 187 4.63 16.03 -11.80
N SER A 188 5.00 14.79 -11.48
CA SER A 188 4.50 13.57 -12.12
C SER A 188 3.25 12.99 -11.45
N HIS A 189 2.71 13.62 -10.40
CA HIS A 189 1.64 13.02 -9.60
C HIS A 189 0.40 12.67 -10.44
N ASN A 190 0.02 13.54 -11.37
CA ASN A 190 -1.14 13.30 -12.24
C ASN A 190 -1.01 12.02 -13.07
N CYS A 191 0.19 11.66 -13.54
CA CYS A 191 0.40 10.41 -14.26
C CYS A 191 0.55 9.21 -13.30
N ILE A 192 1.18 9.41 -12.14
CA ILE A 192 1.34 8.36 -11.12
C ILE A 192 -0.02 7.91 -10.58
N ARG A 193 -0.98 8.83 -10.44
CA ARG A 193 -2.36 8.50 -10.10
C ARG A 193 -2.98 7.48 -11.06
N GLU A 194 -2.70 7.60 -12.36
CA GLU A 194 -3.20 6.67 -13.37
C GLU A 194 -2.51 5.30 -13.31
N LEU A 195 -1.30 5.21 -12.71
CA LEU A 195 -0.59 3.94 -12.47
C LEU A 195 -1.20 3.11 -11.34
N ARG A 196 -2.24 3.56 -10.63
CA ARG A 196 -2.74 2.87 -9.43
C ARG A 196 -3.01 1.38 -9.68
N THR A 197 -3.72 1.06 -10.75
CA THR A 197 -4.04 -0.34 -11.10
C THR A 197 -2.79 -1.11 -11.51
N ASP A 198 -1.90 -0.51 -12.31
CA ASP A 198 -0.62 -1.12 -12.70
C ASP A 198 0.27 -1.43 -11.48
N MET A 199 0.29 -0.54 -10.49
CA MET A 199 1.03 -0.76 -9.25
C MET A 199 0.43 -1.88 -8.41
N ILE A 200 -0.90 -2.06 -8.42
CA ILE A 200 -1.55 -3.21 -7.77
C ILE A 200 -1.16 -4.52 -8.48
N GLU A 201 -1.03 -4.53 -9.80
CA GLU A 201 -0.56 -5.73 -10.54
C GLU A 201 0.90 -6.10 -10.21
N CYS A 202 1.70 -5.12 -9.78
CA CYS A 202 3.07 -5.33 -9.33
C CYS A 202 3.15 -5.86 -7.88
N GLU A 203 2.04 -5.99 -7.15
CA GLU A 203 2.07 -6.47 -5.77
C GLU A 203 2.63 -7.88 -5.67
N ALA A 204 3.58 -8.04 -4.76
CA ALA A 204 4.15 -9.32 -4.46
C ALA A 204 3.16 -10.23 -3.69
N PRO A 205 3.44 -11.55 -3.61
CA PRO A 205 2.59 -12.48 -2.88
C PRO A 205 2.40 -12.08 -1.42
N ALA A 206 1.23 -12.35 -0.84
CA ALA A 206 0.93 -12.04 0.57
C ALA A 206 2.07 -12.44 1.53
N ASP A 207 2.38 -11.54 2.45
CA ASP A 207 3.37 -11.66 3.52
C ASP A 207 4.79 -12.06 3.03
N TRP A 208 5.13 -11.78 1.77
CA TRP A 208 6.46 -12.12 1.24
C TRP A 208 7.59 -11.46 2.03
N TYR A 209 7.38 -10.27 2.57
CA TYR A 209 8.35 -9.47 3.32
C TYR A 209 8.61 -10.01 4.74
N GLU A 210 7.80 -10.95 5.20
CA GLU A 210 7.93 -11.63 6.51
C GLU A 210 8.70 -12.96 6.41
N LYS A 211 9.00 -13.42 5.20
CA LYS A 211 9.66 -14.72 4.99
C LYS A 211 11.08 -14.70 5.55
N ARG A 212 11.50 -15.81 6.15
CA ARG A 212 12.85 -15.95 6.72
C ARG A 212 13.97 -16.03 5.67
N ASN A 213 13.65 -16.43 4.43
CA ASN A 213 14.65 -16.58 3.36
C ASN A 213 14.97 -15.23 2.73
N ALA A 214 16.03 -14.58 3.22
CA ALA A 214 16.48 -13.27 2.75
C ALA A 214 16.71 -13.20 1.22
N THR A 215 17.29 -14.24 0.61
CA THR A 215 17.53 -14.26 -0.84
C THR A 215 16.22 -14.18 -1.62
N LYS A 216 15.22 -14.98 -1.24
CA LYS A 216 13.91 -14.96 -1.89
C LYS A 216 13.18 -13.64 -1.65
N VAL A 217 13.26 -13.09 -0.43
CA VAL A 217 12.70 -11.76 -0.12
C VAL A 217 13.34 -10.70 -0.99
N CYS A 218 14.66 -10.63 -1.05
CA CYS A 218 15.35 -9.59 -1.83
C CYS A 218 15.19 -9.74 -3.34
N GLN A 219 14.96 -10.96 -3.85
CA GLN A 219 14.55 -11.17 -5.23
C GLN A 219 13.18 -10.53 -5.48
N ILE A 220 12.16 -10.90 -4.69
CA ILE A 220 10.81 -10.36 -4.82
C ILE A 220 10.80 -8.83 -4.66
N PHE A 221 11.56 -8.30 -3.70
CA PHE A 221 11.74 -6.86 -3.52
C PHE A 221 12.21 -6.17 -4.81
N ASN A 222 13.23 -6.71 -5.48
CA ASN A 222 13.73 -6.15 -6.73
C ASN A 222 12.72 -6.34 -7.88
N ASP A 223 12.01 -7.47 -7.92
CA ASP A 223 10.97 -7.72 -8.93
C ASP A 223 9.85 -6.68 -8.86
N VAL A 224 9.39 -6.31 -7.64
CA VAL A 224 8.39 -5.24 -7.44
C VAL A 224 8.93 -3.89 -7.91
N LEU A 225 10.17 -3.55 -7.54
CA LEU A 225 10.81 -2.29 -7.96
C LEU A 225 11.03 -2.20 -9.48
N ASP A 226 11.37 -3.32 -10.13
CA ASP A 226 11.50 -3.45 -11.58
C ASP A 226 10.14 -3.30 -12.27
N CYS A 227 9.08 -3.86 -11.68
CA CYS A 227 7.72 -3.70 -12.16
C CYS A 227 7.25 -2.24 -12.10
N TYR A 228 7.38 -1.57 -10.95
CA TYR A 228 7.08 -0.14 -10.81
C TYR A 228 7.86 0.73 -11.79
N TYR A 229 9.15 0.45 -11.95
CA TYR A 229 9.99 1.17 -12.90
C TYR A 229 9.46 1.03 -14.34
N THR A 230 9.18 -0.20 -14.77
CA THR A 230 8.71 -0.47 -16.14
C THR A 230 7.36 0.20 -16.41
N ARG A 231 6.38 0.05 -15.50
CA ARG A 231 5.06 0.66 -15.64
C ARG A 231 5.13 2.18 -15.68
N ALA A 232 5.89 2.78 -14.77
CA ALA A 232 6.07 4.22 -14.75
C ALA A 232 6.86 4.74 -15.96
N ALA A 233 7.83 3.99 -16.49
CA ALA A 233 8.56 4.41 -17.68
C ALA A 233 7.65 4.45 -18.92
N MET A 234 6.70 3.53 -19.01
CA MET A 234 5.73 3.46 -20.10
C MET A 234 4.66 4.57 -20.02
N LEU A 235 4.29 5.04 -18.81
CA LEU A 235 3.22 6.04 -18.66
C LEU A 235 3.70 7.46 -18.31
N CYS A 236 4.70 7.56 -17.46
CA CYS A 236 5.21 8.81 -16.89
C CYS A 236 6.60 9.20 -17.42
N GLY A 237 7.28 8.29 -18.12
CA GLY A 237 8.60 8.49 -18.69
C GLY A 237 9.75 8.13 -17.73
N LEU A 238 10.97 8.09 -18.29
CA LEU A 238 12.14 7.53 -17.59
C LEU A 238 12.55 8.30 -16.33
N SER A 239 12.33 9.62 -16.27
CA SER A 239 12.71 10.41 -15.09
C SER A 239 11.83 10.05 -13.90
N ALA A 240 10.52 10.15 -14.06
CA ALA A 240 9.53 9.78 -13.05
C ALA A 240 9.70 8.33 -12.61
N ALA A 241 9.94 7.40 -13.55
CA ALA A 241 10.19 5.99 -13.25
C ALA A 241 11.41 5.78 -12.32
N ARG A 242 12.51 6.51 -12.55
CA ARG A 242 13.69 6.43 -11.68
C ARG A 242 13.40 6.96 -10.29
N GLN A 243 12.69 8.08 -10.18
CA GLN A 243 12.34 8.64 -8.87
C GLN A 243 11.37 7.74 -8.11
N LEU A 244 10.35 7.20 -8.79
CA LEU A 244 9.39 6.28 -8.19
C LEU A 244 10.09 5.02 -7.68
N ARG A 245 10.99 4.42 -8.48
CA ARG A 245 11.80 3.27 -8.06
C ARG A 245 12.66 3.61 -6.85
N SER A 246 13.32 4.77 -6.88
CA SER A 246 14.21 5.23 -5.82
C SER A 246 13.46 5.43 -4.50
N LEU A 247 12.32 6.13 -4.53
CA LEU A 247 11.45 6.30 -3.38
C LEU A 247 10.89 4.97 -2.87
N SER A 248 10.40 4.13 -3.79
CA SER A 248 9.85 2.81 -3.45
C SER A 248 10.89 1.96 -2.75
N ALA A 249 12.14 1.97 -3.23
CA ALA A 249 13.22 1.23 -2.61
C ALA A 249 13.49 1.70 -1.18
N ASP A 250 13.62 3.01 -0.95
CA ASP A 250 13.94 3.56 0.36
C ASP A 250 12.79 3.35 1.38
N CYS A 251 11.55 3.50 0.91
CA CYS A 251 10.33 3.29 1.71
C CYS A 251 10.12 1.80 2.02
N MET A 252 10.07 0.94 1.00
CA MET A 252 9.81 -0.48 1.19
C MET A 252 10.91 -1.18 1.98
N LYS A 253 12.18 -0.77 1.81
CA LYS A 253 13.31 -1.32 2.58
C LYS A 253 13.15 -1.14 4.10
N ARG A 254 12.40 -0.13 4.55
CA ARG A 254 12.05 0.07 5.97
C ARG A 254 10.88 -0.80 6.41
N GLY A 255 9.99 -1.11 5.49
CA GLY A 255 8.84 -2.01 5.69
C GLY A 255 9.18 -3.51 5.73
N ILE A 256 10.42 -3.90 5.45
CA ILE A 256 10.85 -5.31 5.42
C ILE A 256 11.83 -5.63 6.55
N ILE A 257 11.88 -6.89 6.95
CA ILE A 257 12.78 -7.38 8.02
C ILE A 257 14.23 -7.48 7.51
N HIS A 258 14.42 -7.84 6.23
CA HIS A 258 15.74 -8.13 5.67
C HIS A 258 16.38 -6.90 4.99
N PRO A 259 17.68 -6.63 5.18
CA PRO A 259 18.35 -5.52 4.53
C PRO A 259 18.66 -5.84 3.06
N CYS A 260 17.70 -5.60 2.18
CA CYS A 260 17.87 -5.83 0.75
C CYS A 260 18.68 -4.72 0.05
N THR A 261 19.48 -5.13 -0.93
CA THR A 261 20.22 -4.22 -1.83
C THR A 261 19.41 -4.03 -3.11
N VAL A 262 19.29 -2.79 -3.54
CA VAL A 262 18.63 -2.43 -4.80
C VAL A 262 19.54 -2.79 -5.96
N SER A 263 19.01 -3.48 -6.96
CA SER A 263 19.72 -3.72 -8.21
C SER A 263 20.02 -2.40 -8.92
N ASN A 264 21.30 -2.17 -9.20
CA ASN A 264 21.78 -1.05 -10.01
C ASN A 264 21.39 -1.20 -11.49
N ARG A 265 21.04 -2.42 -11.92
CA ARG A 265 20.60 -2.69 -13.28
C ARG A 265 19.11 -2.32 -13.40
N LEU A 266 18.82 -1.32 -14.23
CA LEU A 266 17.45 -0.98 -14.58
C LEU A 266 16.95 -1.90 -15.70
N PRO A 267 15.67 -2.33 -15.64
CA PRO A 267 15.02 -2.97 -16.78
C PRO A 267 15.13 -2.11 -18.04
N ARG A 268 15.30 -2.76 -19.18
CA ARG A 268 15.19 -2.08 -20.48
C ARG A 268 13.72 -1.88 -20.78
N VAL A 269 13.33 -0.66 -21.11
CA VAL A 269 11.99 -0.30 -21.53
C VAL A 269 12.09 0.20 -22.96
N ASP A 270 11.51 -0.54 -23.90
CA ASP A 270 11.41 -0.11 -25.28
C ASP A 270 10.30 0.94 -25.40
N ASP A 271 10.56 2.00 -26.17
CA ASP A 271 9.65 3.12 -26.41
C ASP A 271 9.03 3.75 -25.14
N PRO A 272 9.85 4.26 -24.20
CA PRO A 272 9.34 4.91 -23.00
C PRO A 272 8.56 6.19 -23.34
N MET A 273 7.61 6.57 -22.48
CA MET A 273 6.91 7.84 -22.62
C MET A 273 7.94 8.99 -22.69
N PRO A 274 7.83 9.91 -23.67
CA PRO A 274 8.70 11.07 -23.73
C PRO A 274 8.62 11.84 -22.41
N ALA A 275 9.76 12.36 -21.95
CA ALA A 275 9.77 13.19 -20.76
C ALA A 275 8.85 14.40 -20.98
N CYS A 276 7.84 14.55 -20.13
CA CYS A 276 7.13 15.81 -19.95
C CYS A 276 8.11 16.82 -19.34
N GLY A 277 9.07 17.28 -20.12
CA GLY A 277 9.82 18.49 -19.78
C GLY A 277 8.87 19.68 -19.80
N PRO A 278 9.23 20.82 -19.19
CA PRO A 278 8.51 22.04 -19.45
C PRO A 278 8.49 22.19 -20.96
N THR A 279 7.29 22.26 -21.53
CA THR A 279 7.10 22.73 -22.88
C THR A 279 7.83 24.06 -22.91
N ARG A 280 9.07 24.09 -23.46
CA ARG A 280 9.49 25.26 -24.19
C ARG A 280 8.32 25.44 -25.14
N MET A 281 7.49 26.45 -24.88
CA MET A 281 6.57 26.96 -25.88
C MET A 281 7.40 27.03 -27.14
N SER A 282 7.15 26.07 -28.04
CA SER A 282 7.63 26.19 -29.40
C SER A 282 7.13 27.56 -29.82
N THR A 283 8.07 28.41 -30.22
CA THR A 283 7.88 29.82 -30.54
C THR A 283 7.09 29.98 -31.85
N PHE A 284 6.09 29.13 -32.06
CA PHE A 284 5.27 28.95 -33.25
C PHE A 284 3.78 29.18 -33.00
N GLN A 285 3.39 29.65 -31.80
CA GLN A 285 1.98 29.96 -31.48
C GLN A 285 1.71 31.41 -31.03
N THR A 286 2.68 32.32 -31.17
CA THR A 286 2.47 33.75 -30.85
C THR A 286 2.03 34.59 -32.05
N VAL A 287 1.93 34.03 -33.26
CA VAL A 287 1.53 34.81 -34.46
C VAL A 287 0.02 34.77 -34.71
N THR A 288 -0.71 33.77 -34.20
CA THR A 288 -2.16 33.64 -34.48
C THR A 288 -3.07 34.40 -33.51
N LEU A 289 -2.62 34.75 -32.29
CA LEU A 289 -3.41 35.56 -31.35
C LEU A 289 -3.28 37.08 -31.59
N GLY A 290 -2.25 37.53 -32.32
CA GLY A 290 -2.12 38.94 -32.74
C GLY A 290 -3.08 39.34 -33.86
N LEU A 291 -3.50 38.38 -34.70
CA LEU A 291 -4.40 38.64 -35.83
C LEU A 291 -5.89 38.69 -35.44
N ILE A 292 -6.28 38.01 -34.36
CA ILE A 292 -7.67 38.04 -33.87
C ILE A 292 -7.98 39.39 -33.19
N CYS A 293 -6.99 40.05 -32.59
CA CYS A 293 -7.18 41.37 -31.98
C CYS A 293 -7.31 42.51 -33.01
N TYR A 294 -6.77 42.35 -34.22
CA TYR A 294 -6.86 43.37 -35.28
C TYR A 294 -8.17 43.34 -36.07
N CYS A 295 -8.96 42.27 -35.99
CA CYS A 295 -10.24 42.17 -36.72
C CYS A 295 -11.47 42.62 -35.91
N ILE A 296 -11.31 43.03 -34.65
CA ILE A 296 -12.41 43.52 -33.80
C ILE A 296 -12.41 45.06 -33.69
N LEU A 297 -11.40 45.73 -34.26
CA LEU A 297 -11.21 47.18 -34.14
C LEU A 297 -11.31 47.95 -35.47
N TRP A 298 -11.91 47.35 -36.49
CA TRP A 298 -12.35 48.04 -37.71
C TRP A 298 -13.76 47.61 -38.11
#